data_AF-A0AAX0IBL5-F1
#
_entry.id   AF-A0AAX0IBL5-F1
#
_cell.length_a   1.000
_cell.length_b   1.000
_cell.length_c   1.000
_cell.angle_alpha   90.00
_cell.angle_beta   90.00
_cell.angle_gamma   90.00
#
_symmetry.space_group_name_H-M   'P 1'
#
loop_
_entity.id
_entity.type
_entity.pdbx_description
1 polymer ?
#
loop_
_entity_poly.entity_id
_entity_poly.type
_entity_poly.pdbx_seq_one_letter_code
_entity_poly.pdbx_strand_id
1 'polypeptide(L)'
;MKLSRFITGHLEPILEEWELFARSLPIPGAAISKAELRDHAKQMLQTIVRDMDVIENAAQRKKKSTTGVSEITGKETAAATHGSLRQQIGFTLPQLTAEFRAMRASVLRLWMAQVSVTSKTATDDILRFNEAIDQALQESAIRYSQQSDRTRNTFLAILSHDLRSPLSTMTMAGALLSRPSATSASTVQIGARVARSAATMTTMVNDLLEFARTQLGGHMPISPTLGDLGEICKTSVEDASAAHPQCKFELSTTGEMIGDFDAARLAQLFSNLLNNAAQYRTDDQPVTITACGDADTAVVQVKNFGRQIPEASLKSIFDPLVQLAISDDHKAPNATSIGLGLFIAREIASAHGGTIGAESSLESGTIFTVRLPRVSLSGGGNGG
;
A
#
# COMPACT_ATOMS: atom_id res chain seq x y z
N MET A 1 -3.11 20.82 -40.40
CA MET A 1 -4.03 19.77 -39.87
C MET A 1 -4.45 20.18 -38.47
N LYS A 2 -5.74 20.11 -38.10
CA LYS A 2 -6.19 20.45 -36.74
C LYS A 2 -5.61 19.48 -35.71
N LEU A 3 -5.22 19.99 -34.54
CA LEU A 3 -4.62 19.17 -33.48
C LEU A 3 -5.60 18.14 -32.90
N SER A 4 -6.88 18.47 -32.71
CA SER A 4 -7.90 17.53 -32.21
C SER A 4 -8.08 16.30 -33.13
N ARG A 5 -8.09 16.54 -34.45
CA ARG A 5 -8.11 15.47 -35.46
C ARG A 5 -6.84 14.65 -35.48
N PHE A 6 -5.69 15.30 -35.32
CA PHE A 6 -4.40 14.61 -35.25
C PHE A 6 -4.37 13.63 -34.07
N ILE A 7 -4.71 14.09 -32.87
CA ILE A 7 -4.72 13.26 -31.66
C ILE A 7 -5.61 12.04 -31.88
N THR A 8 -6.82 12.23 -32.40
CA THR A 8 -7.75 11.12 -32.68
C THR A 8 -7.18 10.10 -33.68
N GLY A 9 -6.50 10.56 -34.74
CA GLY A 9 -5.90 9.70 -35.75
C GLY A 9 -4.57 9.05 -35.35
N HIS A 10 -3.91 9.54 -34.30
CA HIS A 10 -2.58 9.11 -33.87
C HIS A 10 -2.54 8.70 -32.39
N LEU A 11 -3.66 8.23 -31.85
CA LEU A 11 -3.76 7.79 -30.45
C LEU A 11 -2.69 6.76 -30.09
N GLU A 12 -2.49 5.72 -30.90
CA GLU A 12 -1.53 4.65 -30.59
C GLU A 12 -0.08 5.16 -30.50
N PRO A 13 0.47 5.88 -31.50
CA PRO A 13 1.81 6.47 -31.39
C PRO A 13 1.98 7.38 -30.15
N ILE A 14 0.97 8.19 -29.83
CA ILE A 14 1.01 9.07 -28.65
C ILE A 14 1.07 8.23 -27.36
N LEU A 15 0.23 7.19 -27.26
CA LEU A 15 0.17 6.32 -26.08
C LEU A 15 1.44 5.48 -25.92
N GLU A 16 2.08 5.05 -27.00
CA GLU A 16 3.36 4.35 -26.95
C GLU A 16 4.48 5.23 -26.37
N GLU A 17 4.63 6.46 -26.85
CA GLU A 17 5.63 7.38 -26.31
C GLU A 17 5.37 7.74 -24.83
N TRP A 18 4.10 7.95 -24.47
CA TRP A 18 3.72 8.23 -23.09
C TRP A 18 3.97 7.04 -22.17
N GLU A 19 3.66 5.82 -22.62
CA GLU A 19 3.89 4.59 -21.85
C GLU A 19 5.38 4.38 -21.57
N LEU A 20 6.25 4.61 -22.57
CA LEU A 20 7.70 4.55 -22.39
C LEU A 20 8.18 5.50 -21.30
N PHE A 21 7.64 6.72 -21.26
CA PHE A 21 7.94 7.67 -20.19
C PHE A 21 7.41 7.19 -18.84
N ALA A 22 6.14 6.78 -18.76
CA ALA A 22 5.52 6.35 -17.51
C ALA A 22 6.28 5.18 -16.87
N ARG A 23 6.82 4.26 -17.70
CA ARG A 23 7.67 3.14 -17.25
C ARG A 23 9.04 3.56 -16.73
N SER A 24 9.54 4.73 -17.10
CA SER A 24 10.82 5.25 -16.61
C SER A 24 10.72 5.86 -15.20
N LEU A 25 9.50 6.12 -14.71
CA LEU A 25 9.30 6.65 -13.37
C LEU A 25 9.45 5.53 -12.32
N PRO A 26 10.18 5.78 -11.22
CA PRO A 26 10.26 4.81 -10.14
C PRO A 26 8.90 4.72 -9.43
N ILE A 27 8.18 3.62 -9.60
CA ILE A 27 6.89 3.38 -8.92
C ILE A 27 7.17 2.60 -7.63
N PRO A 28 6.86 3.13 -6.44
CA PRO A 28 6.92 2.35 -5.20
C PRO A 28 5.78 1.33 -5.18
N GLY A 29 6.12 0.03 -5.24
CA GLY A 29 5.15 -1.07 -5.11
C GLY A 29 4.37 -1.39 -6.38
N ALA A 30 4.23 -2.70 -6.66
CA ALA A 30 3.43 -3.36 -7.70
C ALA A 30 3.44 -2.76 -9.13
N ALA A 31 3.99 -3.50 -10.09
CA ALA A 31 3.93 -3.18 -11.50
C ALA A 31 2.48 -3.10 -12.01
N ILE A 32 2.03 -1.90 -12.42
CA ILE A 32 0.72 -1.71 -13.06
C ILE A 32 0.68 -2.51 -14.36
N SER A 33 -0.45 -3.16 -14.65
CA SER A 33 -0.60 -3.86 -15.91
C SER A 33 -0.56 -2.87 -17.08
N LYS A 34 0.06 -3.28 -18.19
CA LYS A 34 0.15 -2.48 -19.43
C LYS A 34 -1.23 -2.00 -19.90
N ALA A 35 -2.27 -2.78 -19.65
CA ALA A 35 -3.64 -2.49 -20.06
C ALA A 35 -4.24 -1.32 -19.26
N GLU A 36 -4.08 -1.31 -17.93
CA GLU A 36 -4.65 -0.28 -17.04
C GLU A 36 -3.99 1.09 -17.26
N LEU A 37 -2.66 1.13 -17.46
CA LEU A 37 -1.96 2.37 -17.79
C LEU A 37 -2.46 3.01 -19.09
N ARG A 38 -2.63 2.19 -20.14
CA ARG A 38 -2.99 2.67 -21.47
C ARG A 38 -4.46 3.10 -21.55
N ASP A 39 -5.36 2.42 -20.85
CA ASP A 39 -6.79 2.72 -20.94
C ASP A 39 -7.13 4.11 -20.38
N HIS A 40 -6.56 4.48 -19.22
CA HIS A 40 -6.80 5.80 -18.63
C HIS A 40 -6.17 6.94 -19.44
N ALA A 41 -4.94 6.77 -19.93
CA ALA A 41 -4.31 7.77 -20.80
C ALA A 41 -5.11 8.02 -22.08
N LYS A 42 -5.67 6.95 -22.67
CA LYS A 42 -6.55 7.04 -23.83
C LYS A 42 -7.84 7.80 -23.52
N GLN A 43 -8.51 7.47 -22.42
CA GLN A 43 -9.75 8.14 -22.00
C GLN A 43 -9.52 9.64 -21.69
N MET A 44 -8.40 9.99 -21.07
CA MET A 44 -8.01 11.37 -20.84
C MET A 44 -7.80 12.14 -22.16
N LEU A 45 -7.02 11.58 -23.11
CA LEU A 45 -6.81 12.20 -24.42
C LEU A 45 -8.12 12.38 -25.19
N GLN A 46 -9.01 11.40 -25.16
CA GLN A 46 -10.34 11.52 -25.78
C GLN A 46 -11.19 12.62 -25.14
N THR A 47 -11.09 12.79 -23.81
CA THR A 47 -11.79 13.85 -23.10
C THR A 47 -11.22 15.23 -23.45
N ILE A 48 -9.89 15.36 -23.52
CA ILE A 48 -9.20 16.57 -23.96
C ILE A 48 -9.61 16.94 -25.40
N VAL A 49 -9.63 15.97 -26.32
CA VAL A 49 -10.05 16.20 -27.71
C VAL A 49 -11.49 16.71 -27.79
N ARG A 50 -12.42 16.11 -27.03
CA ARG A 50 -13.80 16.59 -26.97
C ARG A 50 -13.84 18.03 -26.50
N ASP A 51 -13.09 18.37 -25.45
CA ASP A 51 -13.04 19.71 -24.88
C ASP A 51 -12.50 20.75 -25.88
N MET A 52 -11.42 20.42 -26.60
CA MET A 52 -10.86 21.27 -27.65
C MET A 52 -11.84 21.61 -28.78
N ASP A 53 -12.74 20.66 -29.10
CA ASP A 53 -13.76 20.79 -30.15
C ASP A 53 -15.03 21.52 -29.66
N VAL A 54 -15.23 21.70 -28.34
CA VAL A 54 -16.34 22.50 -27.81
C VAL A 54 -16.10 23.98 -28.16
N ILE A 55 -17.11 24.62 -28.76
CA ILE A 55 -17.11 26.07 -28.98
C ILE A 55 -17.61 26.75 -27.71
N GLU A 56 -16.67 27.21 -26.88
CA GLU A 56 -16.99 27.93 -25.65
C GLU A 56 -16.84 29.44 -25.79
N ASN A 57 -17.78 30.18 -25.21
CA ASN A 57 -17.68 31.63 -25.08
C ASN A 57 -16.75 32.02 -23.91
N ALA A 58 -16.28 33.27 -23.88
CA ALA A 58 -15.32 33.75 -22.89
C ALA A 58 -15.80 33.60 -21.42
N ALA A 59 -17.12 33.65 -21.18
CA ALA A 59 -17.70 33.48 -19.86
C ALA A 59 -17.65 32.02 -19.38
N GLN A 60 -17.88 31.05 -20.28
CA GLN A 60 -17.73 29.62 -19.99
C GLN A 60 -16.27 29.26 -19.68
N ARG A 61 -15.31 29.79 -20.44
CA ARG A 61 -13.88 29.62 -20.18
C ARG A 61 -13.46 30.19 -18.83
N LYS A 62 -13.94 31.40 -18.50
CA LYS A 62 -13.68 32.03 -17.20
C LYS A 62 -14.25 31.22 -16.04
N LYS A 63 -15.45 30.67 -16.17
CA LYS A 63 -16.06 29.81 -15.14
C LYS A 63 -15.28 28.50 -14.96
N LYS A 64 -14.88 27.84 -16.05
CA LYS A 64 -14.01 26.65 -16.02
C LYS A 64 -12.65 26.91 -15.37
N SER A 65 -12.08 28.09 -15.58
CA SER A 65 -10.80 28.46 -14.92
C SER A 65 -10.92 28.64 -13.41
N THR A 66 -12.14 28.79 -12.87
CA THR A 66 -12.40 29.04 -11.44
C THR A 66 -13.06 27.87 -10.70
N THR A 67 -13.65 26.90 -11.40
CA THR A 67 -14.37 25.74 -10.82
C THR A 67 -14.03 24.46 -11.58
N GLY A 68 -13.82 23.34 -10.88
CA GLY A 68 -13.42 22.08 -11.51
C GLY A 68 -14.52 21.45 -12.38
N VAL A 69 -14.15 20.71 -13.45
CA VAL A 69 -15.11 20.06 -14.38
C VAL A 69 -16.07 19.10 -13.66
N SER A 70 -15.57 18.37 -12.67
CA SER A 70 -16.40 17.45 -11.87
C SER A 70 -17.46 18.17 -11.03
N GLU A 71 -17.18 19.37 -10.52
CA GLU A 71 -18.16 20.20 -9.80
C GLU A 71 -19.26 20.74 -10.74
N ILE A 72 -18.92 20.96 -12.00
CA ILE A 72 -19.85 21.46 -13.03
C ILE A 72 -20.79 20.35 -13.52
N THR A 73 -20.30 19.11 -13.65
CA THR A 73 -21.02 18.01 -14.31
C THR A 73 -21.60 16.97 -13.35
N GLY A 74 -21.16 16.95 -12.09
CA GLY A 74 -21.55 15.94 -11.10
C GLY A 74 -21.11 14.52 -11.45
N LYS A 75 -20.36 14.33 -12.53
CA LYS A 75 -19.79 13.05 -12.95
C LYS A 75 -18.28 13.04 -12.69
N GLU A 76 -17.77 11.87 -12.33
CA GLU A 76 -16.34 11.65 -12.23
C GLU A 76 -15.76 11.57 -13.65
N THR A 77 -14.73 12.37 -13.92
CA THR A 77 -14.07 12.40 -15.23
C THR A 77 -12.92 11.40 -15.28
N ALA A 78 -12.43 11.07 -16.48
CA ALA A 78 -11.25 10.24 -16.65
C ALA A 78 -10.01 10.82 -15.94
N ALA A 79 -9.87 12.15 -15.90
CA ALA A 79 -8.80 12.83 -15.19
C ALA A 79 -8.94 12.67 -13.67
N ALA A 80 -10.15 12.85 -13.14
CA ALA A 80 -10.44 12.62 -11.73
C ALA A 80 -10.11 11.18 -11.30
N THR A 81 -10.58 10.19 -12.07
CA THR A 81 -10.30 8.77 -11.83
C THR A 81 -8.79 8.48 -11.89
N HIS A 82 -8.08 9.04 -12.88
CA HIS A 82 -6.63 8.89 -13.00
C HIS A 82 -5.91 9.40 -11.74
N GLY A 83 -6.25 10.60 -11.26
CA GLY A 83 -5.70 11.17 -10.03
C GLY A 83 -5.91 10.30 -8.79
N SER A 84 -7.13 9.77 -8.60
CA SER A 84 -7.45 8.88 -7.49
C SER A 84 -6.69 7.55 -7.56
N LEU A 85 -6.61 6.93 -8.74
CA LEU A 85 -5.87 5.68 -8.91
C LEU A 85 -4.36 5.86 -8.68
N ARG A 86 -3.78 6.96 -9.16
CA ARG A 86 -2.36 7.28 -8.93
C ARG A 86 -2.05 7.39 -7.44
N GLN A 87 -2.94 8.00 -6.66
CA GLN A 87 -2.78 8.04 -5.21
C GLN A 87 -2.80 6.63 -4.59
N GLN A 88 -3.72 5.76 -5.03
CA GLN A 88 -3.87 4.40 -4.48
C GLN A 88 -2.65 3.51 -4.77
N ILE A 89 -2.04 3.65 -5.94
CA ILE A 89 -0.86 2.87 -6.35
C ILE A 89 0.47 3.53 -5.95
N GLY A 90 0.44 4.53 -5.06
CA GLY A 90 1.65 5.11 -4.47
C GLY A 90 2.42 6.11 -5.32
N PHE A 91 1.83 6.66 -6.39
CA PHE A 91 2.46 7.77 -7.11
C PHE A 91 2.53 9.00 -6.22
N THR A 92 3.60 9.76 -6.36
CA THR A 92 3.71 11.09 -5.78
C THR A 92 3.06 12.14 -6.69
N LEU A 93 2.63 13.27 -6.12
CA LEU A 93 2.08 14.39 -6.90
C LEU A 93 3.06 14.92 -7.99
N PRO A 94 4.38 15.01 -7.75
CA PRO A 94 5.35 15.32 -8.80
C PRO A 94 5.38 14.31 -9.95
N GLN A 95 5.24 13.01 -9.66
CA GLN A 95 5.18 11.96 -10.68
C GLN A 95 3.89 12.07 -11.51
N LEU A 96 2.74 12.27 -10.85
CA LEU A 96 1.47 12.57 -11.55
C LEU A 96 1.63 13.76 -12.50
N THR A 97 2.21 14.85 -12.00
CA THR A 97 2.46 16.06 -12.81
C THR A 97 3.44 15.78 -13.97
N ALA A 98 4.43 14.91 -13.76
CA ALA A 98 5.37 14.50 -14.80
C ALA A 98 4.68 13.73 -15.93
N GLU A 99 3.71 12.85 -15.63
CA GLU A 99 2.94 12.14 -16.66
C GLU A 99 2.18 13.08 -17.60
N PHE A 100 1.53 14.12 -17.06
CA PHE A 100 0.83 15.13 -17.87
C PHE A 100 1.82 15.95 -18.71
N ARG A 101 2.98 16.31 -18.15
CA ARG A 101 4.03 17.01 -18.91
C ARG A 101 4.55 16.17 -20.07
N ALA A 102 4.77 14.87 -19.86
CA ALA A 102 5.19 13.95 -20.90
C ALA A 102 4.12 13.78 -21.98
N MET A 103 2.86 13.60 -21.59
CA MET A 103 1.73 13.52 -22.53
C MET A 103 1.65 14.76 -23.42
N ARG A 104 1.71 15.96 -22.83
CA ARG A 104 1.74 17.23 -23.58
C ARG A 104 2.91 17.27 -24.57
N ALA A 105 4.10 16.88 -24.13
CA ALA A 105 5.30 16.89 -24.97
C ALA A 105 5.19 15.92 -26.15
N SER A 106 4.71 14.69 -25.92
CA SER A 106 4.50 13.69 -26.98
C SER A 106 3.50 14.18 -28.02
N VAL A 107 2.34 14.68 -27.60
CA VAL A 107 1.30 15.19 -28.50
C VAL A 107 1.84 16.34 -29.36
N LEU A 108 2.43 17.36 -28.74
CA LEU A 108 2.91 18.55 -29.46
C LEU A 108 4.09 18.21 -30.39
N ARG A 109 5.04 17.39 -29.94
CA ARG A 109 6.19 16.98 -30.77
C ARG A 109 5.76 16.20 -32.00
N LEU A 110 4.90 15.19 -31.82
CA LEU A 110 4.42 14.36 -32.94
C LEU A 110 3.57 15.16 -33.92
N TRP A 111 2.74 16.09 -33.42
CA TRP A 111 1.93 16.95 -34.27
C TRP A 111 2.78 17.97 -35.04
N MET A 112 3.71 18.65 -34.37
CA MET A 112 4.59 19.64 -35.00
C MET A 112 5.46 19.04 -36.10
N ALA A 113 5.86 17.77 -35.98
CA ALA A 113 6.56 17.05 -37.04
C ALA A 113 5.74 16.91 -38.34
N GLN A 114 4.40 17.04 -38.28
CA GLN A 114 3.49 16.97 -39.41
C GLN A 114 2.96 18.34 -39.87
N VAL A 115 3.30 19.43 -39.16
CA VAL A 115 2.87 20.79 -39.50
C VAL A 115 4.01 21.52 -40.21
N SER A 116 3.81 21.83 -41.49
CA SER A 116 4.82 22.49 -42.33
C SER A 116 4.87 24.02 -42.19
N VAL A 117 3.79 24.67 -41.74
CA VAL A 117 3.70 26.12 -41.53
C VAL A 117 2.85 26.42 -40.30
N THR A 118 3.36 27.25 -39.39
CA THR A 118 2.61 27.73 -38.22
C THR A 118 1.59 28.79 -38.65
N SER A 119 0.30 28.47 -38.53
CA SER A 119 -0.82 29.39 -38.78
C SER A 119 -1.44 29.88 -37.48
N LYS A 120 -2.22 30.97 -37.52
CA LYS A 120 -3.03 31.42 -36.38
C LYS A 120 -3.93 30.30 -35.83
N THR A 121 -4.49 29.48 -36.72
CA THR A 121 -5.27 28.30 -36.35
C THR A 121 -4.45 27.23 -35.63
N ALA A 122 -3.17 27.06 -35.99
CA ALA A 122 -2.27 26.15 -35.27
C ALA A 122 -1.95 26.69 -33.86
N THR A 123 -1.73 28.00 -33.73
CA THR A 123 -1.53 28.65 -32.42
C THR A 123 -2.77 28.51 -31.53
N ASP A 124 -3.97 28.72 -32.09
CA ASP A 124 -5.24 28.56 -31.35
C ASP A 124 -5.45 27.10 -30.90
N ASP A 125 -5.09 26.12 -31.73
CA ASP A 125 -5.16 24.70 -31.39
C ASP A 125 -4.20 24.34 -30.23
N ILE A 126 -2.97 24.89 -30.23
CA ILE A 126 -2.02 24.71 -29.12
C ILE A 126 -2.57 25.31 -27.84
N LEU A 127 -3.13 26.52 -27.89
CA LEU A 127 -3.69 27.19 -26.72
C LEU A 127 -4.81 26.36 -26.12
N ARG A 128 -5.77 25.91 -26.93
CA ARG A 128 -6.89 25.06 -26.48
C ARG A 128 -6.42 23.74 -25.89
N PHE A 129 -5.43 23.10 -26.51
CA PHE A 129 -4.86 21.87 -25.97
C PHE A 129 -4.18 22.09 -24.62
N ASN A 130 -3.39 23.16 -24.48
CA ASN A 130 -2.75 23.52 -23.22
C ASN A 130 -3.78 23.80 -22.11
N GLU A 131 -4.83 24.57 -22.40
CA GLU A 131 -5.93 24.82 -21.46
C GLU A 131 -6.62 23.52 -21.02
N ALA A 132 -6.95 22.65 -21.98
CA ALA A 132 -7.63 21.39 -21.69
C ALA A 132 -6.76 20.40 -20.89
N ILE A 133 -5.45 20.32 -21.17
CA ILE A 133 -4.55 19.44 -20.41
C ILE A 133 -4.25 19.99 -19.02
N ASP A 134 -4.12 21.31 -18.85
CA ASP A 134 -3.93 21.94 -17.54
C ASP A 134 -5.18 21.76 -16.68
N GLN A 135 -6.38 21.82 -17.28
CA GLN A 135 -7.64 21.51 -16.60
C GLN A 135 -7.71 20.04 -16.14
N ALA A 136 -7.32 19.09 -17.00
CA ALA A 136 -7.25 17.67 -16.64
C ALA A 136 -6.21 17.40 -15.53
N LEU A 137 -5.05 18.07 -15.57
CA LEU A 137 -4.04 17.99 -14.51
C LEU A 137 -4.57 18.53 -13.19
N GLN A 138 -5.20 19.71 -13.19
CA GLN A 138 -5.78 20.30 -11.99
C GLN A 138 -6.82 19.38 -11.35
N GLU A 139 -7.71 18.81 -12.16
CA GLU A 139 -8.73 17.87 -11.69
C GLU A 139 -8.11 16.60 -11.08
N SER A 140 -7.11 16.03 -11.76
CA SER A 140 -6.36 14.87 -11.26
C SER A 140 -5.67 15.19 -9.93
N ALA A 141 -5.04 16.36 -9.81
CA ALA A 141 -4.33 16.79 -8.61
C ALA A 141 -5.28 17.03 -7.42
N ILE A 142 -6.46 17.63 -7.66
CA ILE A 142 -7.50 17.81 -6.64
C ILE A 142 -7.96 16.44 -6.14
N ARG A 143 -8.27 15.51 -7.05
CA ARG A 143 -8.78 14.19 -6.68
C ARG A 143 -7.73 13.31 -6.00
N TYR A 144 -6.48 13.41 -6.45
CA TYR A 144 -5.33 12.85 -5.75
C TYR A 144 -5.27 13.36 -4.29
N SER A 145 -5.36 14.68 -4.11
CA SER A 145 -5.24 15.31 -2.78
C SER A 145 -6.40 14.93 -1.87
N GLN A 146 -7.63 14.97 -2.38
CA GLN A 146 -8.82 14.53 -1.66
C GLN A 146 -8.74 13.06 -1.25
N GLN A 147 -8.21 12.19 -2.13
CA GLN A 147 -8.04 10.78 -1.81
C GLN A 147 -6.96 10.56 -0.73
N SER A 148 -5.87 11.33 -0.79
CA SER A 148 -4.84 11.36 0.25
C SER A 148 -5.42 11.81 1.59
N ASP A 149 -6.21 12.89 1.62
CA ASP A 149 -6.86 13.41 2.82
C ASP A 149 -7.87 12.42 3.40
N ARG A 150 -8.67 11.77 2.54
CA ARG A 150 -9.60 10.71 2.96
C ARG A 150 -8.86 9.56 3.61
N THR A 151 -7.79 9.06 2.98
CA THR A 151 -6.96 7.99 3.52
C THR A 151 -6.39 8.37 4.89
N ARG A 152 -5.87 9.60 5.01
CA ARG A 152 -5.35 10.16 6.27
C ARG A 152 -6.44 10.28 7.36
N ASN A 153 -7.63 10.74 7.01
CA ASN A 153 -8.71 10.92 7.97
C ASN A 153 -9.30 9.58 8.44
N THR A 154 -9.52 8.64 7.51
CA THR A 154 -9.92 7.27 7.83
C THR A 154 -8.90 6.61 8.76
N PHE A 155 -7.61 6.81 8.47
CA PHE A 155 -6.53 6.32 9.31
C PHE A 155 -6.60 6.89 10.74
N LEU A 156 -6.69 8.21 10.89
CA LEU A 156 -6.79 8.85 12.20
C LEU A 156 -8.03 8.38 12.98
N ALA A 157 -9.13 8.12 12.29
CA ALA A 157 -10.35 7.59 12.90
C ALA A 157 -10.15 6.17 13.43
N ILE A 158 -9.57 5.26 12.62
CA ILE A 158 -9.27 3.87 13.03
C ILE A 158 -8.29 3.87 14.20
N LEU A 159 -7.20 4.63 14.11
CA LEU A 159 -6.21 4.74 15.19
C LEU A 159 -6.85 5.23 16.50
N SER A 160 -7.70 6.26 16.43
CA SER A 160 -8.36 6.80 17.61
C SER A 160 -9.29 5.78 18.26
N HIS A 161 -9.99 4.98 17.46
CA HIS A 161 -10.86 3.91 17.93
C HIS A 161 -10.04 2.81 18.61
N ASP A 162 -8.99 2.33 17.96
CA ASP A 162 -8.22 1.17 18.41
C ASP A 162 -7.35 1.47 19.63
N LEU A 163 -6.86 2.71 19.78
CA LEU A 163 -6.16 3.16 21.00
C LEU A 163 -7.12 3.34 22.18
N ARG A 164 -8.40 3.66 21.94
CA ARG A 164 -9.37 3.90 23.03
C ARG A 164 -9.60 2.63 23.85
N SER A 165 -9.68 1.46 23.23
CA SER A 165 -9.93 0.18 23.93
C SER A 165 -8.86 -0.21 24.97
N PRO A 166 -7.55 -0.28 24.63
CA PRO A 166 -6.50 -0.57 25.61
C PRO A 166 -6.37 0.55 26.64
N LEU A 167 -6.58 1.82 26.26
CA LEU A 167 -6.60 2.93 27.19
C LEU A 167 -7.73 2.80 28.23
N SER A 168 -8.96 2.52 27.79
CA SER A 168 -10.09 2.26 28.69
C SER A 168 -9.82 1.07 29.61
N THR A 169 -9.18 0.02 29.11
CA THR A 169 -8.76 -1.13 29.93
C THR A 169 -7.78 -0.72 31.02
N MET A 170 -6.78 0.11 30.71
CA MET A 170 -5.82 0.62 31.68
C MET A 170 -6.49 1.56 32.71
N THR A 171 -7.40 2.44 32.29
CA THR A 171 -8.15 3.31 33.20
C THR A 171 -8.99 2.51 34.18
N MET A 172 -9.72 1.48 33.72
CA MET A 172 -10.48 0.58 34.61
C MET A 172 -9.57 -0.21 35.55
N ALA A 173 -8.44 -0.72 35.04
CA ALA A 173 -7.46 -1.43 35.85
C ALA A 173 -6.89 -0.55 36.97
N GLY A 174 -6.55 0.71 36.66
CA GLY A 174 -6.12 1.71 37.65
C GLY A 174 -7.20 1.93 38.72
N ALA A 175 -8.45 2.13 38.32
CA ALA A 175 -9.56 2.31 39.25
C ALA A 175 -9.77 1.09 40.18
N LEU A 176 -9.58 -0.13 39.67
CA LEU A 176 -9.65 -1.35 40.47
C LEU A 176 -8.48 -1.47 41.46
N LEU A 177 -7.26 -1.10 41.05
CA LEU A 177 -6.08 -1.10 41.92
C LEU A 177 -6.16 -0.05 43.03
N SER A 178 -6.88 1.04 42.82
CA SER A 178 -7.10 2.08 43.86
C SER A 178 -8.12 1.69 44.94
N ARG A 179 -8.76 0.51 44.86
CA ARG A 179 -9.75 0.08 45.86
C ARG A 179 -9.06 -0.56 47.07
N PRO A 180 -9.47 -0.23 48.31
CA PRO A 180 -8.90 -0.81 49.54
C PRO A 180 -9.03 -2.34 49.64
N SER A 181 -9.93 -2.94 48.86
CA SER A 181 -10.21 -4.38 48.83
C SER A 181 -9.35 -5.18 47.84
N ALA A 182 -8.38 -4.55 47.17
CA ALA A 182 -7.50 -5.25 46.22
C ALA A 182 -6.58 -6.24 46.95
N THR A 183 -6.61 -7.51 46.55
CA THR A 183 -5.72 -8.55 47.10
C THR A 183 -4.41 -8.61 46.29
N SER A 184 -3.37 -9.24 46.84
CA SER A 184 -2.09 -9.45 46.11
C SER A 184 -2.31 -10.23 44.80
N ALA A 185 -3.13 -11.29 44.82
CA ALA A 185 -3.45 -12.09 43.63
C ALA A 185 -4.24 -11.28 42.57
N SER A 186 -5.24 -10.48 42.99
CA SER A 186 -5.97 -9.62 42.05
C SER A 186 -5.07 -8.54 41.46
N THR A 187 -4.15 -8.00 42.26
CA THR A 187 -3.19 -6.96 41.86
C THR A 187 -2.25 -7.46 40.76
N VAL A 188 -1.73 -8.68 40.89
CA VAL A 188 -0.89 -9.31 39.85
C VAL A 188 -1.66 -9.49 38.54
N GLN A 189 -2.91 -9.99 38.60
CA GLN A 189 -3.73 -10.16 37.39
C GLN A 189 -4.07 -8.83 36.72
N ILE A 190 -4.42 -7.81 37.50
CA ILE A 190 -4.73 -6.47 36.97
C ILE A 190 -3.46 -5.84 36.38
N GLY A 191 -2.32 -5.95 37.06
CA GLY A 191 -1.01 -5.49 36.56
C GLY A 191 -0.63 -6.14 35.23
N ALA A 192 -0.81 -7.45 35.10
CA ALA A 192 -0.59 -8.16 33.84
C ALA A 192 -1.50 -7.65 32.71
N ARG A 193 -2.75 -7.26 33.02
CA ARG A 193 -3.68 -6.67 32.05
C ARG A 193 -3.27 -5.26 31.60
N VAL A 194 -2.73 -4.45 32.52
CA VAL A 194 -2.15 -3.14 32.20
C VAL A 194 -0.93 -3.31 31.30
N ALA A 195 0.01 -4.19 31.66
CA ALA A 195 1.21 -4.44 30.88
C ALA A 195 0.89 -4.87 29.44
N ARG A 196 -0.06 -5.80 29.26
CA ARG A 196 -0.53 -6.21 27.92
C ARG A 196 -1.13 -5.04 27.13
N SER A 197 -1.97 -4.23 27.77
CA SER A 197 -2.62 -3.09 27.09
C SER A 197 -1.61 -2.01 26.68
N ALA A 198 -0.60 -1.75 27.52
CA ALA A 198 0.49 -0.82 27.22
C ALA A 198 1.38 -1.34 26.08
N ALA A 199 1.69 -2.64 26.07
CA ALA A 199 2.42 -3.27 24.98
C ALA A 199 1.65 -3.14 23.65
N THR A 200 0.34 -3.41 23.64
CA THR A 200 -0.51 -3.22 22.46
C THR A 200 -0.47 -1.78 21.94
N MET A 201 -0.63 -0.78 22.82
CA MET A 201 -0.54 0.62 22.42
C MET A 201 0.85 1.00 21.87
N THR A 202 1.91 0.43 22.46
CA THR A 202 3.29 0.66 21.99
C THR A 202 3.47 0.13 20.57
N THR A 203 2.99 -1.09 20.28
CA THR A 203 3.00 -1.65 18.92
C THR A 203 2.23 -0.76 17.96
N MET A 204 1.01 -0.33 18.31
CA MET A 204 0.21 0.57 17.45
C MET A 204 0.93 1.89 17.12
N VAL A 205 1.61 2.49 18.10
CA VAL A 205 2.39 3.72 17.90
C VAL A 205 3.61 3.47 17.02
N ASN A 206 4.32 2.36 17.21
CA ASN A 206 5.47 1.99 16.39
C ASN A 206 5.06 1.72 14.94
N ASP A 207 3.96 0.99 14.73
CA ASP A 207 3.40 0.72 13.41
C ASP A 207 3.00 2.02 12.68
N LEU A 208 2.43 2.98 13.42
CA LEU A 208 2.13 4.33 12.92
C LEU A 208 3.39 5.09 12.50
N LEU A 209 4.45 5.05 13.31
CA LEU A 209 5.70 5.72 12.99
C LEU A 209 6.38 5.11 11.77
N GLU A 210 6.30 3.78 11.63
CA GLU A 210 6.82 3.07 10.46
C GLU A 210 6.04 3.44 9.20
N PHE A 211 4.70 3.39 9.24
CA PHE A 211 3.86 3.81 8.13
C PHE A 211 4.08 5.29 7.74
N ALA A 212 4.22 6.19 8.72
CA ALA A 212 4.49 7.60 8.43
C ALA A 212 5.83 7.81 7.72
N ARG A 213 6.86 7.01 8.05
CA ARG A 213 8.17 7.08 7.39
C ARG A 213 8.10 6.60 5.94
N THR A 214 7.44 5.47 5.68
CA THR A 214 7.29 4.96 4.31
C THR A 214 6.51 5.94 3.43
N GLN A 215 5.46 6.58 3.97
CA GLN A 215 4.69 7.59 3.25
C GLN A 215 5.48 8.86 2.92
N LEU A 216 6.53 9.19 3.67
CA LEU A 216 7.42 10.31 3.40
C LEU A 216 8.52 9.98 2.37
N GLY A 217 8.42 8.82 1.70
CA GLY A 217 9.39 8.35 0.71
C GLY A 217 10.66 7.76 1.31
N GLY A 218 10.68 7.50 2.63
CA GLY A 218 11.74 6.76 3.27
C GLY A 218 11.60 5.26 3.02
N HIS A 219 12.71 4.59 2.73
CA HIS A 219 12.75 3.13 2.79
C HIS A 219 12.75 2.69 4.26
N MET A 220 12.19 1.51 4.55
CA MET A 220 12.29 0.93 5.89
C MET A 220 13.76 0.70 6.22
N PRO A 221 14.30 1.33 7.29
CA PRO A 221 15.68 1.15 7.66
C PRO A 221 15.87 -0.24 8.26
N ILE A 222 16.84 -0.97 7.71
CA ILE A 222 17.31 -2.25 8.20
C ILE A 222 18.82 -2.18 8.43
N SER A 223 19.31 -2.98 9.37
CA SER A 223 20.73 -3.17 9.63
C SER A 223 21.06 -4.66 9.58
N PRO A 224 21.15 -5.24 8.37
CA PRO A 224 21.43 -6.66 8.19
C PRO A 224 22.78 -7.02 8.79
N THR A 225 22.81 -8.11 9.52
CA THR A 225 24.03 -8.70 10.07
C THR A 225 23.98 -10.20 9.87
N LEU A 226 25.14 -10.87 9.90
CA LEU A 226 25.18 -12.32 9.80
C LEU A 226 24.32 -12.95 10.92
N GLY A 227 23.28 -13.69 10.52
CA GLY A 227 22.33 -14.30 11.44
C GLY A 227 21.70 -15.56 10.85
N ASP A 228 21.07 -16.37 11.71
CA ASP A 228 20.36 -17.59 11.33
C ASP A 228 18.85 -17.35 11.35
N LEU A 229 18.20 -17.45 10.19
CA LEU A 229 16.76 -17.27 10.08
C LEU A 229 15.97 -18.34 10.84
N GLY A 230 16.52 -19.54 10.99
CA GLY A 230 15.91 -20.61 11.75
C GLY A 230 15.76 -20.26 13.23
N GLU A 231 16.80 -19.68 13.83
CA GLU A 231 16.74 -19.20 15.22
C GLU A 231 15.78 -18.01 15.37
N ILE A 232 15.75 -17.09 14.40
CA ILE A 232 14.77 -15.98 14.40
C ILE A 232 13.32 -16.51 14.37
N CYS A 233 13.05 -17.51 13.50
CA CYS A 233 11.72 -18.15 13.43
C CYS A 233 11.36 -18.84 14.75
N LYS A 234 12.32 -19.53 15.37
CA LYS A 234 12.15 -20.21 16.64
C LYS A 234 11.79 -19.25 17.77
N THR A 235 12.55 -18.17 17.95
CA THR A 235 12.24 -17.14 18.95
C THR A 235 10.86 -16.52 18.68
N SER A 236 10.53 -16.26 17.41
CA SER A 236 9.21 -15.70 17.04
C SER A 236 8.05 -16.65 17.40
N VAL A 237 8.23 -17.96 17.24
CA VAL A 237 7.25 -18.98 17.63
C VAL A 237 7.11 -19.08 19.15
N GLU A 238 8.21 -18.99 19.89
CA GLU A 238 8.20 -18.97 21.36
C GLU A 238 7.42 -17.76 21.88
N ASP A 239 7.68 -16.56 21.34
CA ASP A 239 6.97 -15.33 21.68
C ASP A 239 5.48 -15.42 21.34
N ALA A 240 5.13 -15.93 20.16
CA ALA A 240 3.74 -16.11 19.75
C ALA A 240 3.00 -17.13 20.63
N SER A 241 3.68 -18.21 21.04
CA SER A 241 3.11 -19.21 21.95
C SER A 241 2.84 -18.62 23.34
N ALA A 242 3.71 -17.74 23.82
CA ALA A 242 3.49 -17.01 25.08
C ALA A 242 2.33 -16.00 24.97
N ALA A 243 2.18 -15.34 23.82
CA ALA A 243 1.09 -14.38 23.58
C ALA A 243 -0.27 -15.06 23.36
N HIS A 244 -0.29 -16.26 22.77
CA HIS A 244 -1.50 -17.01 22.44
C HIS A 244 -1.46 -18.43 23.03
N PRO A 245 -1.58 -18.60 24.35
CA PRO A 245 -1.44 -19.90 25.01
C PRO A 245 -2.51 -20.93 24.57
N GLN A 246 -3.64 -20.47 24.03
CA GLN A 246 -4.68 -21.32 23.44
C GLN A 246 -4.38 -21.78 21.99
N CYS A 247 -3.31 -21.27 21.37
CA CYS A 247 -2.94 -21.60 19.99
C CYS A 247 -1.73 -22.53 19.99
N LYS A 248 -1.85 -23.68 19.30
CA LYS A 248 -0.72 -24.59 19.09
C LYS A 248 0.09 -24.10 17.89
N PHE A 249 1.37 -23.81 18.11
CA PHE A 249 2.32 -23.50 17.04
C PHE A 249 3.27 -24.68 16.82
N GLU A 250 3.56 -24.98 15.55
CA GLU A 250 4.49 -26.03 15.15
C GLU A 250 5.53 -25.46 14.20
N LEU A 251 6.82 -25.64 14.50
CA LEU A 251 7.94 -25.18 13.70
C LEU A 251 8.69 -26.36 13.09
N SER A 252 8.96 -26.28 11.79
CA SER A 252 9.88 -27.16 11.09
C SER A 252 10.95 -26.34 10.37
N THR A 253 12.22 -26.65 10.60
CA THR A 253 13.36 -25.99 9.95
C THR A 253 14.18 -27.01 9.17
N THR A 254 14.58 -26.65 7.95
CA THR A 254 15.39 -27.51 7.07
C THR A 254 16.38 -26.68 6.26
N GLY A 255 17.55 -27.24 5.95
CA GLY A 255 18.60 -26.53 5.20
C GLY A 255 19.38 -25.50 6.04
N GLU A 256 20.41 -24.93 5.44
CA GLU A 256 21.21 -23.85 6.06
C GLU A 256 20.56 -22.50 5.76
N MET A 257 20.31 -21.70 6.80
CA MET A 257 19.64 -20.41 6.69
C MET A 257 20.46 -19.27 7.28
N ILE A 258 21.79 -19.39 7.21
CA ILE A 258 22.71 -18.31 7.62
C ILE A 258 22.77 -17.28 6.48
N GLY A 259 22.58 -16.01 6.80
CA GLY A 259 22.62 -14.91 5.85
C GLY A 259 22.67 -13.53 6.51
N ASP A 260 22.67 -12.48 5.70
CA ASP A 260 22.61 -11.09 6.17
C ASP A 260 21.18 -10.70 6.50
N PHE A 261 20.84 -10.73 7.78
CA PHE A 261 19.49 -10.51 8.28
C PHE A 261 19.45 -9.47 9.40
N ASP A 262 18.45 -8.59 9.37
CA ASP A 262 18.10 -7.76 10.53
C ASP A 262 17.14 -8.56 11.41
N ALA A 263 17.70 -9.20 12.45
CA ALA A 263 16.94 -10.12 13.31
C ALA A 263 15.74 -9.45 13.99
N ALA A 264 15.87 -8.17 14.39
CA ALA A 264 14.79 -7.46 15.06
C ALA A 264 13.63 -7.18 14.10
N ARG A 265 13.93 -6.77 12.86
CA ARG A 265 12.92 -6.54 11.83
C ARG A 265 12.27 -7.85 11.39
N LEU A 266 13.04 -8.92 11.18
CA LEU A 266 12.46 -10.21 10.80
C LEU A 266 11.61 -10.81 11.91
N ALA A 267 11.98 -10.65 13.19
CA ALA A 267 11.11 -11.02 14.32
C ALA A 267 9.78 -10.24 14.29
N GLN A 268 9.81 -8.94 13.95
CA GLN A 268 8.58 -8.14 13.77
C GLN A 268 7.72 -8.68 12.62
N LEU A 269 8.33 -9.04 11.48
CA LEU A 269 7.64 -9.65 10.34
C LEU A 269 6.93 -10.94 10.78
N PHE A 270 7.65 -11.88 11.39
CA PHE A 270 7.07 -13.16 11.78
C PHE A 270 6.04 -13.01 12.90
N SER A 271 6.24 -12.10 13.84
CA SER A 271 5.23 -11.76 14.85
C SER A 271 3.92 -11.28 14.19
N ASN A 272 3.99 -10.42 13.18
CA ASN A 272 2.80 -9.97 12.46
C ASN A 272 2.07 -11.12 11.76
N LEU A 273 2.80 -12.03 11.11
CA LEU A 273 2.21 -13.20 10.45
C LEU A 273 1.63 -14.21 11.44
N LEU A 274 2.35 -14.51 12.53
CA LEU A 274 1.93 -15.44 13.56
C LEU A 274 0.70 -14.94 14.32
N ASN A 275 0.66 -13.65 14.67
CA ASN A 275 -0.50 -13.04 15.30
C ASN A 275 -1.72 -13.07 14.38
N ASN A 276 -1.53 -12.81 13.08
CA ASN A 276 -2.60 -12.91 12.09
C ASN A 276 -3.10 -14.35 11.98
N ALA A 277 -2.20 -15.32 11.81
CA ALA A 277 -2.52 -16.74 11.75
C ALA A 277 -3.28 -17.21 12.99
N ALA A 278 -2.84 -16.81 14.19
CA ALA A 278 -3.50 -17.15 15.45
C ALA A 278 -4.88 -16.50 15.57
N GLN A 279 -5.06 -15.27 15.10
CA GLN A 279 -6.33 -14.56 15.17
C GLN A 279 -7.41 -15.16 14.26
N TYR A 280 -7.03 -15.61 13.06
CA TYR A 280 -7.97 -16.08 12.04
C TYR A 280 -8.01 -17.61 11.91
N ARG A 281 -7.45 -18.34 12.88
CA ARG A 281 -7.45 -19.80 12.87
C ARG A 281 -8.81 -20.42 13.20
N THR A 282 -9.05 -21.63 12.75
CA THR A 282 -9.95 -22.60 13.38
C THR A 282 -9.25 -23.26 14.56
N ASP A 283 -9.95 -23.52 15.66
CA ASP A 283 -9.34 -24.07 16.88
C ASP A 283 -8.83 -25.52 16.75
N ASP A 284 -9.26 -26.25 15.71
CA ASP A 284 -8.96 -27.68 15.54
C ASP A 284 -7.60 -27.98 14.87
N GLN A 285 -6.88 -26.97 14.40
CA GLN A 285 -5.64 -27.13 13.63
C GLN A 285 -4.53 -26.20 14.15
N PRO A 286 -3.27 -26.67 14.22
CA PRO A 286 -2.16 -25.82 14.62
C PRO A 286 -1.85 -24.75 13.56
N VAL A 287 -1.24 -23.66 14.02
CA VAL A 287 -0.51 -22.74 13.13
C VAL A 287 0.85 -23.36 12.86
N THR A 288 1.19 -23.55 11.60
CA THR A 288 2.43 -24.21 11.18
C THR A 288 3.39 -23.19 10.57
N ILE A 289 4.66 -23.24 10.98
CA ILE A 289 5.77 -22.53 10.35
C ILE A 289 6.74 -23.53 9.77
N THR A 290 7.07 -23.36 8.49
CA THR A 290 8.15 -24.08 7.84
C THR A 290 9.18 -23.08 7.34
N ALA A 291 10.44 -23.24 7.76
CA ALA A 291 11.56 -22.48 7.24
C ALA A 291 12.51 -23.42 6.49
N CYS A 292 12.79 -23.11 5.23
CA CYS A 292 13.64 -23.90 4.36
C CYS A 292 14.71 -23.00 3.75
N GLY A 293 15.98 -23.33 3.95
CA GLY A 293 17.10 -22.70 3.27
C GLY A 293 17.53 -23.47 2.03
N ASP A 294 17.70 -22.75 0.92
CA ASP A 294 18.47 -23.22 -0.25
C ASP A 294 19.80 -22.46 -0.37
N ALA A 295 20.49 -22.59 -1.51
CA ALA A 295 21.81 -22.01 -1.71
C ALA A 295 21.80 -20.47 -1.62
N ASP A 296 20.79 -19.81 -2.17
CA ASP A 296 20.77 -18.35 -2.34
C ASP A 296 19.62 -17.67 -1.60
N THR A 297 18.59 -18.43 -1.21
CA THR A 297 17.35 -17.93 -0.63
C THR A 297 16.89 -18.76 0.56
N ALA A 298 16.21 -18.09 1.49
CA ALA A 298 15.49 -18.71 2.57
C ALA A 298 13.99 -18.46 2.39
N VAL A 299 13.20 -19.52 2.49
CA VAL A 299 11.75 -19.49 2.32
C VAL A 299 11.09 -19.84 3.65
N VAL A 300 10.24 -18.94 4.15
CA VAL A 300 9.45 -19.15 5.36
C VAL A 300 7.98 -19.13 5.00
N GLN A 301 7.26 -20.16 5.39
CA GLN A 301 5.81 -20.24 5.22
C GLN A 301 5.11 -20.26 6.58
N VAL A 302 4.10 -19.42 6.74
CA VAL A 302 3.21 -19.41 7.90
C VAL A 302 1.83 -19.84 7.42
N LYS A 303 1.33 -20.95 7.96
CA LYS A 303 0.06 -21.55 7.53
C LYS A 303 -0.91 -21.69 8.69
N ASN A 304 -2.16 -21.31 8.44
CA ASN A 304 -3.29 -21.55 9.33
C ASN A 304 -4.52 -22.02 8.55
N PHE A 305 -5.34 -22.86 9.18
CA PHE A 305 -6.69 -23.14 8.70
C PHE A 305 -7.64 -22.13 9.29
N GLY A 306 -8.59 -21.63 8.50
CA GLY A 306 -9.40 -20.49 8.86
C GLY A 306 -10.43 -20.19 7.78
N ARG A 307 -11.09 -19.03 7.90
CA ARG A 307 -11.95 -18.54 6.83
C ARG A 307 -11.10 -18.23 5.60
N GLN A 308 -11.56 -18.71 4.44
CA GLN A 308 -10.90 -18.44 3.18
C GLN A 308 -10.89 -16.92 2.88
N ILE A 309 -9.74 -16.42 2.45
CA ILE A 309 -9.61 -15.06 1.92
C ILE A 309 -10.10 -15.06 0.46
N PRO A 310 -11.05 -14.19 0.08
CA PRO A 310 -11.47 -14.07 -1.31
C PRO A 310 -10.30 -13.77 -2.25
N GLU A 311 -10.27 -14.42 -3.42
CA GLU A 311 -9.17 -14.26 -4.39
C GLU A 311 -8.95 -12.79 -4.80
N ALA A 312 -10.06 -12.04 -4.98
CA ALA A 312 -10.02 -10.62 -5.30
C ALA A 312 -9.34 -9.76 -4.22
N SER A 313 -9.23 -10.26 -2.99
CA SER A 313 -8.64 -9.57 -1.85
C SER A 313 -7.18 -9.94 -1.60
N LEU A 314 -6.68 -11.08 -2.10
CA LEU A 314 -5.34 -11.58 -1.80
C LEU A 314 -4.20 -10.61 -2.14
N LYS A 315 -4.40 -9.75 -3.14
CA LYS A 315 -3.42 -8.71 -3.51
C LYS A 315 -3.46 -7.51 -2.55
N SER A 316 -4.65 -7.10 -2.12
CA SER A 316 -4.85 -5.90 -1.32
C SER A 316 -4.71 -6.12 0.19
N ILE A 317 -4.65 -7.36 0.68
CA ILE A 317 -4.44 -7.62 2.12
C ILE A 317 -3.10 -7.07 2.66
N PHE A 318 -2.13 -6.80 1.79
CA PHE A 318 -0.86 -6.17 2.16
C PHE A 318 -0.87 -4.65 2.04
N ASP A 319 -1.96 -4.07 1.54
CA ASP A 319 -2.10 -2.62 1.46
C ASP A 319 -2.43 -2.06 2.83
N PRO A 320 -1.89 -0.87 3.17
CA PRO A 320 -2.06 -0.31 4.49
C PRO A 320 -3.54 -0.04 4.76
N LEU A 321 -3.96 -0.33 6.00
CA LEU A 321 -5.31 -0.05 6.50
C LEU A 321 -6.42 -0.90 5.87
N VAL A 322 -6.05 -1.94 5.12
CA VAL A 322 -7.02 -2.90 4.62
C VAL A 322 -7.42 -3.83 5.76
N GLN A 323 -8.68 -3.70 6.18
CA GLN A 323 -9.37 -4.71 6.97
C GLN A 323 -10.42 -5.37 6.07
N LEU A 324 -10.40 -6.69 5.99
CA LEU A 324 -11.47 -7.41 5.30
C LEU A 324 -12.76 -7.23 6.11
N ALA A 325 -13.77 -6.60 5.51
CA ALA A 325 -15.11 -6.53 6.06
C ALA A 325 -15.73 -7.93 5.95
N ILE A 326 -15.52 -8.72 7.00
CA ILE A 326 -16.05 -10.07 7.11
C ILE A 326 -17.52 -9.92 7.56
N SER A 327 -18.44 -10.05 6.60
CA SER A 327 -19.91 -10.07 6.70
C SER A 327 -20.52 -10.39 8.08
N ASP A 328 -21.47 -9.54 8.50
CA ASP A 328 -22.39 -9.43 9.66
C ASP A 328 -22.67 -10.55 10.69
N ASP A 329 -22.06 -11.74 10.63
CA ASP A 329 -22.32 -12.78 11.64
C ASP A 329 -21.10 -13.08 12.52
N HIS A 330 -21.31 -12.77 13.80
CA HIS A 330 -20.54 -13.18 14.98
C HIS A 330 -19.16 -12.54 15.22
N LYS A 331 -19.10 -11.79 16.34
CA LYS A 331 -17.94 -11.48 17.18
C LYS A 331 -16.61 -12.08 16.69
N ALA A 332 -15.89 -11.35 15.84
CA ALA A 332 -14.44 -11.43 15.91
C ALA A 332 -14.04 -10.87 17.29
N PRO A 333 -13.40 -11.68 18.16
CA PRO A 333 -12.98 -11.18 19.47
C PRO A 333 -11.94 -10.09 19.22
N ASN A 334 -12.27 -8.84 19.60
CA ASN A 334 -11.34 -7.71 19.66
C ASN A 334 -10.41 -7.60 18.43
N ALA A 335 -10.94 -7.24 17.27
CA ALA A 335 -10.12 -6.86 16.12
C ALA A 335 -9.39 -5.54 16.40
N THR A 336 -8.30 -5.59 17.18
CA THR A 336 -7.50 -4.44 17.64
C THR A 336 -6.28 -4.21 16.76
N SER A 337 -6.41 -4.39 15.45
CA SER A 337 -5.29 -4.18 14.53
C SER A 337 -5.68 -3.15 13.49
N ILE A 338 -4.91 -2.06 13.39
CA ILE A 338 -5.08 -0.94 12.46
C ILE A 338 -4.95 -1.38 10.98
N GLY A 339 -4.69 -2.67 10.71
CA GLY A 339 -4.51 -3.20 9.35
C GLY A 339 -3.12 -2.86 8.80
N LEU A 340 -2.13 -2.65 9.68
CA LEU A 340 -0.75 -2.35 9.30
C LEU A 340 0.19 -3.56 9.39
N GLY A 341 -0.19 -4.63 10.10
CA GLY A 341 0.72 -5.76 10.35
C GLY A 341 1.23 -6.43 9.06
N LEU A 342 0.34 -6.75 8.13
CA LEU A 342 0.70 -7.36 6.84
C LEU A 342 1.45 -6.37 5.93
N PHE A 343 1.07 -5.09 5.94
CA PHE A 343 1.80 -4.03 5.25
C PHE A 343 3.26 -3.94 5.74
N ILE A 344 3.46 -3.88 7.06
CA ILE A 344 4.78 -3.83 7.69
C ILE A 344 5.58 -5.09 7.36
N ALA A 345 4.95 -6.28 7.38
CA ALA A 345 5.61 -7.52 6.97
C ALA A 345 6.11 -7.46 5.52
N ARG A 346 5.33 -6.87 4.60
CA ARG A 346 5.73 -6.63 3.20
C ARG A 346 6.89 -5.65 3.10
N GLU A 347 6.85 -4.54 3.83
CA GLU A 347 7.93 -3.56 3.82
C GLU A 347 9.24 -4.13 4.38
N ILE A 348 9.17 -4.94 5.46
CA ILE A 348 10.34 -5.63 6.02
C ILE A 348 10.94 -6.61 5.01
N ALA A 349 10.10 -7.44 4.36
CA ALA A 349 10.56 -8.38 3.35
C ALA A 349 11.21 -7.65 2.17
N SER A 350 10.58 -6.56 1.70
CA SER A 350 11.07 -5.75 0.58
C SER A 350 12.39 -5.05 0.92
N ALA A 351 12.55 -4.55 2.14
CA ALA A 351 13.80 -3.94 2.60
C ALA A 351 14.97 -4.93 2.59
N HIS A 352 14.70 -6.21 2.88
CA HIS A 352 15.69 -7.30 2.77
C HIS A 352 15.91 -7.78 1.33
N GLY A 353 15.33 -7.12 0.31
CA GLY A 353 15.40 -7.55 -1.08
C GLY A 353 14.56 -8.80 -1.39
N GLY A 354 13.67 -9.17 -0.48
CA GLY A 354 12.80 -10.33 -0.58
C GLY A 354 11.40 -10.03 -1.08
N THR A 355 10.52 -11.01 -0.97
CA THR A 355 9.10 -10.92 -1.33
C THR A 355 8.22 -11.59 -0.29
N ILE A 356 6.95 -11.15 -0.22
CA ILE A 356 5.90 -11.82 0.54
C ILE A 356 4.69 -12.04 -0.38
N GLY A 357 4.05 -13.19 -0.25
CA GLY A 357 2.81 -13.53 -0.95
C GLY A 357 1.85 -14.30 -0.06
N ALA A 358 0.60 -14.41 -0.49
CA ALA A 358 -0.43 -15.16 0.21
C ALA A 358 -1.26 -15.99 -0.76
N GLU A 359 -1.61 -17.20 -0.33
CA GLU A 359 -2.56 -18.08 -0.99
C GLU A 359 -3.59 -18.53 0.05
N SER A 360 -4.86 -18.69 -0.34
CA SER A 360 -5.92 -19.11 0.58
C SER A 360 -6.95 -19.98 -0.11
N SER A 361 -7.14 -21.19 0.41
CA SER A 361 -8.20 -22.10 -0.03
C SER A 361 -8.81 -22.82 1.18
N LEU A 362 -10.00 -23.40 1.00
CA LEU A 362 -10.63 -24.22 2.04
C LEU A 362 -9.83 -25.50 2.34
N GLU A 363 -9.09 -26.03 1.35
CA GLU A 363 -8.35 -27.29 1.44
C GLU A 363 -6.95 -27.10 2.04
N SER A 364 -6.23 -26.06 1.62
CA SER A 364 -4.85 -25.77 2.03
C SER A 364 -4.75 -24.82 3.22
N GLY A 365 -5.86 -24.17 3.59
CA GLY A 365 -5.86 -23.03 4.50
C GLY A 365 -5.26 -21.78 3.86
N THR A 366 -4.92 -20.80 4.69
CA THR A 366 -4.18 -19.60 4.31
C THR A 366 -2.70 -19.83 4.54
N ILE A 367 -1.88 -19.51 3.54
CA ILE A 367 -0.43 -19.67 3.55
C ILE A 367 0.20 -18.34 3.16
N PHE A 368 0.93 -17.73 4.10
CA PHE A 368 1.81 -16.61 3.82
C PHE A 368 3.20 -17.15 3.50
N THR A 369 3.78 -16.78 2.36
CA THR A 369 5.12 -17.20 1.95
C THR A 369 6.04 -16.00 1.85
N VAL A 370 7.12 -16.01 2.64
CA VAL A 370 8.18 -15.01 2.65
C VAL A 370 9.41 -15.63 1.99
N ARG A 371 10.02 -14.92 1.04
CA ARG A 371 11.26 -15.33 0.38
C ARG A 371 12.32 -14.25 0.60
N LEU A 372 13.44 -14.60 1.20
CA LEU A 372 14.52 -13.67 1.52
C LEU A 372 15.83 -14.14 0.86
N PRO A 373 16.60 -13.26 0.21
CA PRO A 373 17.95 -13.60 -0.22
C PRO A 373 18.86 -13.79 1.01
N ARG A 374 19.81 -14.73 0.94
CA ARG A 374 20.79 -14.97 2.03
C ARG A 374 21.92 -13.93 2.05
N VAL A 375 22.17 -13.24 0.95
CA VAL A 375 23.18 -12.17 0.85
C VAL A 375 22.46 -10.86 0.58
N SER A 376 22.69 -9.86 1.42
CA SER A 376 22.12 -8.53 1.20
C SER A 376 22.80 -7.85 0.00
N LEU A 377 22.03 -7.25 -0.90
CA LEU A 377 22.56 -6.55 -2.10
C LEU A 377 23.40 -5.29 -1.79
N SER A 378 23.60 -4.95 -0.51
CA SER A 378 24.35 -3.78 -0.04
C SER A 378 25.85 -4.06 0.16
N GLY A 379 26.52 -4.55 -0.88
CA GLY A 379 27.99 -4.76 -0.92
C GLY A 379 28.71 -4.16 -2.14
N GLY A 380 28.00 -3.48 -3.04
CA GLY A 380 28.58 -2.94 -4.27
C GLY A 380 28.92 -1.45 -4.18
N GLY A 381 30.21 -1.13 -3.98
CA GLY A 381 30.79 0.13 -4.44
C GLY A 381 31.47 1.02 -3.40
N ASN A 382 32.57 0.56 -2.81
CA ASN A 382 33.70 1.48 -2.55
C ASN A 382 35.01 0.69 -2.59
N GLY A 383 35.65 0.68 -3.77
CA GLY A 383 36.93 0.02 -3.96
C GLY A 383 37.41 0.19 -5.40
N GLY A 384 38.34 1.11 -5.61
CA GLY A 384 39.01 1.38 -6.88
C GLY A 384 39.33 2.84 -7.08
#